data_AF-A0A1F5CZK4-F1
#
_entry.id   AF-A0A1F5CZK4-F1
#
_cell.length_a   1.000
_cell.length_b   1.000
_cell.length_c   1.000
_cell.angle_alpha   90.00
_cell.angle_beta   90.00
_cell.angle_gamma   90.00
#
_symmetry.space_group_name_H-M   'P 1'
#
loop_
_entity.id
_entity.type
_entity.pdbx_description
1 polymer ?
#
loop_
_entity_poly.entity_id
_entity_poly.type
_entity_poly.pdbx_seq_one_letter_code
_entity_poly.pdbx_strand_id
1 'polypeptide(L)' 'MYASNLSWNTLRSTLDLLVNKGYAEESSDFQTRGKQYAITQSGSNVLKYYNRLEDLVKVEARV' A
#
# COMPACT_ATOMS: atom_id res chain seq x y z
N MET A 1 -9.77 -1.81 -11.85
CA MET A 1 -8.68 -2.79 -11.64
C MET A 1 -7.62 -2.69 -12.75
N TYR A 2 -7.18 -1.47 -13.11
CA TYR A 2 -6.01 -1.17 -13.96
C TYR A 2 -5.47 0.24 -13.62
N ALA A 3 -5.38 0.58 -12.32
CA ALA A 3 -5.00 1.93 -11.91
C ALA A 3 -3.48 2.14 -11.82
N SER A 4 -2.70 1.06 -11.98
CA SER A 4 -1.24 1.07 -11.84
C SER A 4 -0.61 0.51 -13.10
N ASN A 5 0.18 1.31 -13.81
CA ASN A 5 1.04 0.87 -14.93
C ASN A 5 2.24 0.04 -14.42
N LEU A 6 2.02 -0.86 -13.47
CA LEU A 6 3.07 -1.68 -12.87
C LEU A 6 3.11 -3.04 -13.55
N SER A 7 4.31 -3.47 -13.94
CA SER A 7 4.55 -4.87 -14.31
C SER A 7 4.26 -5.78 -13.10
N TRP A 8 3.92 -7.05 -13.35
CA TRP A 8 3.72 -8.03 -12.27
C TRP A 8 4.93 -8.12 -11.32
N ASN A 9 6.15 -8.08 -11.86
CA ASN A 9 7.37 -8.13 -11.04
C ASN A 9 7.50 -6.92 -10.11
N THR A 10 7.16 -5.73 -10.60
CA THR A 10 7.18 -4.50 -9.80
C THR A 10 6.11 -4.51 -8.74
N LEU A 11 4.88 -4.93 -9.09
CA LEU A 11 3.78 -5.06 -8.13
C LEU A 11 4.13 -6.07 -7.04
N ARG A 12 4.62 -7.25 -7.42
CA ARG A 12 5.04 -8.29 -6.47
C ARG A 12 6.13 -7.81 -5.53
N SER A 13 7.20 -7.21 -6.07
CA SER A 13 8.30 -6.69 -5.24
C SER A 13 7.83 -5.60 -4.26
N THR A 14 6.84 -4.80 -4.68
CA THR A 14 6.24 -3.77 -3.83
C THR A 14 5.40 -4.40 -2.72
N LEU A 15 4.59 -5.41 -3.03
CA LEU A 15 3.79 -6.14 -2.05
C LEU A 15 4.69 -6.87 -1.05
N ASP A 16 5.74 -7.55 -1.51
CA ASP A 16 6.73 -8.21 -0.66
C ASP A 16 7.39 -7.21 0.30
N LEU A 17 7.76 -6.02 -0.18
CA LEU A 17 8.31 -4.95 0.65
C LEU A 17 7.31 -4.48 1.73
N LEU A 18 6.05 -4.28 1.36
CA LEU A 18 5.00 -3.83 2.28
C LEU A 18 4.68 -4.87 3.35
N VAL A 19 4.68 -6.14 2.98
CA VAL A 19 4.53 -7.27 3.92
C VAL A 19 5.73 -7.32 4.87
N ASN A 20 6.96 -7.26 4.35
CA ASN A 20 8.17 -7.29 5.16
C ASN A 20 8.27 -6.12 6.15
N LYS A 21 7.71 -4.95 5.79
CA LYS A 21 7.62 -3.79 6.68
C LYS A 21 6.45 -3.87 7.68
N GLY A 22 5.60 -4.89 7.59
CA GLY A 22 4.42 -5.05 8.45
C GLY A 22 3.29 -4.07 8.13
N TYR A 23 3.27 -3.50 6.92
CA TYR A 23 2.22 -2.57 6.47
C TYR A 23 1.09 -3.29 5.73
N ALA A 24 1.36 -4.48 5.19
CA ALA A 24 0.38 -5.38 4.62
C ALA A 24 0.55 -6.78 5.19
N GLU A 25 -0.50 -7.58 5.13
CA GLU A 25 -0.50 -9.00 5.45
C GLU A 25 -0.96 -9.78 4.22
N GLU A 26 -0.27 -10.88 3.90
CA GLU A 26 -0.68 -11.80 2.86
C GLU A 26 -1.56 -12.88 3.48
N SER A 27 -2.80 -13.02 3.00
CA SER A 27 -3.66 -14.15 3.33
C SER A 27 -3.53 -15.20 2.25
N SER A 28 -3.09 -16.39 2.66
CA SER A 28 -3.09 -17.60 1.83
C SER A 28 -4.37 -18.38 2.11
N ASP A 29 -5.52 -17.83 1.72
CA ASP A 29 -6.75 -18.61 1.81
C ASP A 29 -6.74 -19.67 0.70
N PHE A 30 -6.51 -20.93 1.09
CA PHE A 30 -6.31 -22.07 0.20
C PHE A 30 -7.50 -22.35 -0.72
N GLN A 31 -8.65 -21.73 -0.47
CA GLN A 31 -9.87 -21.87 -1.27
C GLN A 31 -9.86 -20.98 -2.53
N THR A 32 -9.09 -19.88 -2.54
CA THR A 32 -8.97 -18.99 -3.71
C THR A 32 -7.58 -19.12 -4.32
N ARG A 33 -7.49 -19.37 -5.64
CA ARG A 33 -6.21 -19.54 -6.36
C ARG A 33 -5.32 -18.28 -6.40
N GLY A 34 -5.74 -17.18 -5.77
CA GLY A 34 -5.03 -15.90 -5.79
C GLY A 34 -4.56 -15.49 -4.40
N LYS A 35 -3.35 -14.92 -4.32
CA LYS A 35 -2.85 -14.27 -3.10
C LYS A 35 -3.73 -13.06 -2.78
N GLN A 36 -4.19 -12.96 -1.55
CA GLN A 36 -4.92 -11.79 -1.07
C GLN A 36 -4.02 -11.00 -0.12
N TYR A 37 -4.15 -9.68 -0.14
CA TYR A 37 -3.40 -8.79 0.74
C TYR A 37 -4.37 -7.85 1.45
N ALA A 38 -4.18 -7.71 2.76
CA ALA A 38 -4.90 -6.74 3.58
C ALA A 38 -3.92 -5.72 4.16
N ILE A 39 -4.37 -4.48 4.33
CA ILE A 39 -3.57 -3.44 4.99
C ILE A 39 -3.64 -3.67 6.50
N THR A 40 -2.50 -3.68 7.17
CA THR A 40 -2.45 -3.80 8.63
C THR A 40 -2.85 -2.48 9.30
N GLN A 41 -3.08 -2.51 10.62
CA GLN A 41 -3.28 -1.27 11.37
C GLN A 41 -2.07 -0.33 11.28
N SER A 42 -0.85 -0.87 11.25
CA SER A 42 0.38 -0.09 11.07
C SER A 42 0.42 0.58 9.68
N GLY A 43 0.11 -0.17 8.62
CA GLY A 43 0.00 0.38 7.27
C GLY A 43 -1.07 1.47 7.15
N SER A 44 -2.22 1.28 7.79
CA SER A 44 -3.26 2.31 7.87
C SER A 44 -2.80 3.59 8.55
N ASN A 45 -1.97 3.48 9.61
CA ASN A 45 -1.42 4.65 10.30
C ASN A 45 -0.43 5.42 9.41
N VAL A 46 0.41 4.71 8.65
CA VAL A 46 1.33 5.32 7.67
C VAL A 46 0.56 6.07 6.59
N LEU A 47 -0.51 5.49 6.03
CA LEU A 47 -1.36 6.17 5.04
C LEU A 47 -2.00 7.45 5.61
N LYS A 48 -2.51 7.40 6.84
CA LYS A 48 -3.06 8.60 7.52
C LYS A 48 -2.03 9.70 7.69
N TYR A 49 -0.78 9.34 8.00
CA TYR A 49 0.32 10.29 8.10
C TYR A 49 0.61 10.97 6.76
N TYR A 50 0.74 10.20 5.68
CA TYR A 50 0.98 10.75 4.35
C TYR A 50 -0.16 11.65 3.86
N ASN A 51 -1.43 11.27 4.08
CA ASN A 51 -2.56 12.13 3.71
C ASN A 51 -2.49 13.49 4.41
N ARG A 52 -2.15 13.51 5.71
CA ARG A 52 -1.97 14.76 6.46
C ARG A 52 -0.80 15.59 5.92
N LEU A 53 0.31 14.94 5.56
CA LEU A 53 1.44 15.64 4.95
C LEU A 53 1.06 16.26 3.59
N GLU A 54 0.33 15.54 2.74
CA GLU A 54 -0.14 16.09 1.46
C GLU A 54 -1.02 17.32 1.66
N ASP A 55 -1.89 17.31 2.68
CA ASP A 55 -2.71 18.47 3.01
C ASP A 55 -1.85 19.67 3.47
N LEU A 56 -0.82 19.43 4.26
CA LEU A 56 0.12 20.48 4.70
C LEU A 56 0.94 21.04 3.52
N VAL A 57 1.46 20.18 2.64
CA VAL A 57 2.24 20.61 1.46
C VAL A 57 1.38 21.39 0.47
N LYS A 58 0.10 21.02 0.28
CA LYS A 58 -0.86 21.78 -0.54
C LYS A 58 -1.10 23.19 0.01
N VAL A 59 -0.99 23.39 1.32
CA VAL A 59 -1.12 24.71 1.95
C VAL A 59 0.12 25.58 1.65
N GLU A 60 1.32 25.00 1.59
CA GLU A 60 2.57 25.74 1.30
C GLU A 60 2.72 26.14 -0.18
N ALA A 61 2.11 25.40 -1.12
CA ALA A 61 2.21 25.68 -2.56
C ALA A 61 1.36 26.86 -3.08
N ARG A 62 0.82 27.70 -2.18
CA ARG A 62 0.15 28.97 -2.52
C ARG A 62 1.07 30.16 -2.24
N VAL A 63 1.97 30.46 -3.17
CA VAL A 63 2.61 31.78 -3.32
C VAL A 63 2.74 32.09 -4.80
#